data_AF-A0A160TBD0-F1
#
_entry.id   AF-A0A160TBD0-F1
#
_cell.length_a   1.000
_cell.length_b   1.000
_cell.length_c   1.000
_cell.angle_alpha   90.00
_cell.angle_beta   90.00
_cell.angle_gamma   90.00
#
_symmetry.space_group_name_H-M   'P 1'
#
loop_
_entity.id
_entity.type
_entity.pdbx_description
1 polymer ?
#
loop_
_entity_poly.entity_id
_entity_poly.type
_entity_poly.pdbx_seq_one_letter_code
_entity_poly.pdbx_strand_id
1 'polypeptide(L)'
;MKNLSNRHLLILPSLFLSAAVMAGADSNDVYLHVNGLTDCSYAVSAYDVSKNKDYDGTSAKVEDGKCKITVKADRHKTEQVAEWFADHVGTGSAIACDSSGPMPDELNFAVEGTLVLTQGDKVTTCTDLILAQGNITAAFTNNWWLGSPNVKSGGVPYIGPLLQNCSSGGILPQIVTYSPPQPCVNNFSLVVE
;
A
#
# COMPACT_ATOMS: atom_id res chain seq x y z
N MET A 1 -8.23 82.05 -14.10
CA MET A 1 -7.42 81.65 -15.27
C MET A 1 -6.55 80.46 -14.87
N LYS A 2 -6.67 79.36 -15.64
CA LYS A 2 -5.89 78.10 -15.66
C LYS A 2 -6.06 77.17 -14.42
N ASN A 3 -6.11 75.85 -14.50
CA ASN A 3 -6.39 74.79 -15.51
C ASN A 3 -6.11 73.47 -14.73
N LEU A 4 -7.00 72.47 -14.62
CA LEU A 4 -6.99 71.15 -15.30
C LEU A 4 -7.49 70.14 -14.24
N SER A 5 -8.65 69.50 -14.42
CA SER A 5 -8.80 68.12 -14.90
C SER A 5 -7.89 67.10 -14.21
N ASN A 6 -8.45 66.24 -13.36
CA ASN A 6 -8.05 64.84 -13.42
C ASN A 6 -9.20 63.87 -13.07
N ARG A 7 -9.39 62.90 -13.96
CA ARG A 7 -10.43 61.87 -13.96
C ARG A 7 -10.02 60.69 -13.06
N HIS A 8 -11.05 60.07 -12.50
CA HIS A 8 -11.21 58.69 -12.04
C HIS A 8 -9.98 57.75 -11.99
N LEU A 9 -9.79 57.12 -10.82
CA LEU A 9 -9.34 55.72 -10.76
C LEU A 9 -10.01 55.02 -9.57
N LEU A 10 -11.11 54.32 -9.83
CA LEU A 10 -11.68 53.33 -8.92
C LEU A 10 -10.80 52.08 -9.00
N ILE A 11 -9.99 51.84 -7.98
CA ILE A 11 -9.21 50.61 -7.84
C ILE A 11 -10.12 49.57 -7.21
N LEU A 12 -10.64 48.65 -8.03
CA LEU A 12 -11.25 47.40 -7.57
C LEU A 12 -10.11 46.47 -7.09
N PRO A 13 -10.18 45.90 -5.88
CA PRO A 13 -9.25 44.84 -5.50
C PRO A 13 -9.65 43.55 -6.23
N SER A 14 -8.91 43.22 -7.27
CA SER A 14 -8.92 41.90 -7.90
C SER A 14 -8.34 40.89 -6.92
N LEU A 15 -9.20 40.18 -6.18
CA LEU A 15 -8.75 39.04 -5.40
C LEU A 15 -8.48 37.88 -6.36
N PHE A 16 -7.19 37.65 -6.63
CA PHE A 16 -6.71 36.47 -7.34
C PHE A 16 -7.09 35.22 -6.55
N LEU A 17 -8.05 34.45 -7.07
CA LEU A 17 -8.31 33.10 -6.58
C LEU A 17 -7.24 32.19 -7.19
N SER A 18 -6.11 32.03 -6.49
CA SER A 18 -5.15 30.97 -6.81
C SER A 18 -5.83 29.64 -6.51
N ALA A 19 -6.41 29.01 -7.54
CA ALA A 19 -6.76 27.60 -7.49
C ALA A 19 -5.44 26.82 -7.41
N ALA A 20 -5.01 26.50 -6.18
CA ALA A 20 -4.08 25.39 -6.00
C ALA A 20 -4.80 24.15 -6.55
N VAL A 21 -4.36 23.66 -7.71
CA VAL A 21 -4.66 22.29 -8.10
C VAL A 21 -3.99 21.44 -7.03
N MET A 22 -4.75 20.99 -6.04
CA MET A 22 -4.36 19.87 -5.19
C MET A 22 -4.24 18.69 -6.15
N ALA A 23 -3.02 18.36 -6.57
CA ALA A 23 -2.76 17.13 -7.29
C ALA A 23 -3.19 16.01 -6.34
N GLY A 24 -4.31 15.33 -6.63
CA GLY A 24 -4.76 14.22 -5.81
C GLY A 24 -3.74 13.08 -5.86
N ALA A 25 -3.61 12.34 -4.77
CA ALA A 25 -2.66 11.23 -4.66
C ALA A 25 -2.81 10.20 -5.79
N ASP A 26 -1.68 9.65 -6.25
CA ASP A 26 -1.65 8.59 -7.27
C ASP A 26 -2.37 7.32 -6.79
N SER A 27 -3.03 6.59 -7.71
CA SER A 27 -3.62 5.28 -7.41
C SER A 27 -2.63 4.15 -7.64
N ASN A 28 -2.49 3.27 -6.64
CA ASN A 28 -1.52 2.18 -6.64
C ASN A 28 -2.21 0.86 -6.31
N ASP A 29 -2.25 -0.06 -7.29
CA ASP A 29 -2.95 -1.33 -7.13
C ASP A 29 -1.99 -2.48 -6.81
N VAL A 30 -2.35 -3.26 -5.79
CA VAL A 30 -1.79 -4.59 -5.51
C VAL A 30 -2.92 -5.62 -5.49
N TYR A 31 -2.63 -6.84 -5.95
CA TYR A 31 -3.61 -7.89 -6.12
C TYR A 31 -3.27 -9.10 -5.25
N LEU A 32 -4.18 -9.54 -4.40
CA LEU A 32 -4.05 -10.77 -3.63
C LEU A 32 -4.96 -11.84 -4.25
N HIS A 33 -4.36 -12.85 -4.87
CA HIS A 33 -5.09 -13.93 -5.50
C HIS A 33 -5.37 -15.03 -4.47
N VAL A 34 -6.66 -15.32 -4.27
CA VAL A 34 -7.15 -16.32 -3.33
C VAL A 34 -8.20 -17.15 -4.05
N ASN A 35 -8.04 -18.48 -4.06
CA ASN A 35 -9.00 -19.36 -4.73
C ASN A 35 -10.39 -19.26 -4.08
N GLY A 36 -11.44 -19.10 -4.88
CA GLY A 36 -12.82 -19.05 -4.37
C GLY A 36 -13.16 -17.80 -3.55
N LEU A 37 -12.39 -16.71 -3.71
CA LEU A 37 -12.67 -15.44 -3.06
C LEU A 37 -14.00 -14.86 -3.54
N THR A 38 -14.89 -14.55 -2.60
CA THR A 38 -16.20 -13.94 -2.87
C THR A 38 -16.26 -12.49 -2.39
N ASP A 39 -15.51 -12.14 -1.34
CA ASP A 39 -15.39 -10.76 -0.86
C ASP A 39 -14.02 -10.53 -0.19
N CYS A 40 -13.58 -9.28 -0.11
CA CYS A 40 -12.41 -8.91 0.67
C CYS A 40 -12.45 -7.47 1.17
N SER A 41 -11.73 -7.19 2.26
CA SER A 41 -11.48 -5.83 2.73
C SER A 41 -10.08 -5.68 3.30
N TYR A 42 -9.58 -4.45 3.32
CA TYR A 42 -8.31 -4.09 3.96
C TYR A 42 -8.49 -2.79 4.74
N ALA A 43 -8.50 -2.91 6.06
CA ALA A 43 -8.71 -1.77 6.96
C ALA A 43 -7.35 -1.29 7.49
N VAL A 44 -6.92 -0.10 7.06
CA VAL A 44 -5.62 0.49 7.43
C VAL A 44 -5.62 0.91 8.90
N SER A 45 -4.61 0.46 9.66
CA SER A 45 -4.34 0.82 11.05
C SER A 45 -3.25 1.89 11.16
N ALA A 46 -2.24 1.84 10.30
CA ALA A 46 -1.12 2.77 10.27
C ALA A 46 -0.55 2.88 8.86
N TYR A 47 0.18 3.97 8.58
CA TYR A 47 0.84 4.18 7.29
C TYR A 47 2.02 5.13 7.45
N ASP A 48 2.94 5.09 6.48
CA ASP A 48 3.96 6.12 6.30
C ASP A 48 4.08 6.50 4.82
N VAL A 49 4.23 7.80 4.59
CA VAL A 49 4.49 8.41 3.29
C VAL A 49 5.59 9.45 3.45
N SER A 50 6.35 9.66 2.38
CA SER A 50 7.41 10.64 2.39
C SER A 50 6.92 12.06 2.73
N LYS A 51 7.78 12.86 3.36
CA LYS A 51 7.44 14.23 3.79
C LYS A 51 6.87 15.07 2.63
N ASN A 52 5.78 15.78 2.90
CA ASN A 52 5.04 16.59 1.93
C ASN A 52 4.43 15.78 0.77
N LYS A 53 4.16 14.50 0.99
CA LYS A 53 3.38 13.63 0.09
C LYS A 53 2.05 13.27 0.70
N ASP A 54 1.09 13.02 -0.19
CA ASP A 54 -0.29 12.78 0.21
C ASP A 54 -0.59 11.29 0.31
N TYR A 55 -1.42 10.94 1.31
CA TYR A 55 -2.12 9.67 1.42
C TYR A 55 -3.63 9.99 1.50
N ASP A 56 -4.40 9.53 0.51
CA ASP A 56 -5.84 9.76 0.38
C ASP A 56 -6.67 8.50 0.68
N GLY A 57 -6.10 7.58 1.45
CA GLY A 57 -6.78 6.37 1.89
C GLY A 57 -6.50 5.13 1.05
N THR A 58 -7.08 4.03 1.51
CA THR A 58 -6.98 2.71 0.88
C THR A 58 -8.36 2.13 0.73
N SER A 59 -8.61 1.47 -0.40
CA SER A 59 -9.83 0.70 -0.65
C SER A 59 -9.48 -0.72 -1.09
N ALA A 60 -10.40 -1.65 -0.89
CA ALA A 60 -10.26 -3.03 -1.30
C ALA A 60 -11.59 -3.53 -1.87
N LYS A 61 -11.50 -4.34 -2.93
CA LYS A 61 -12.66 -5.01 -3.54
C LYS A 61 -12.21 -6.26 -4.28
N VAL A 62 -13.14 -7.19 -4.50
CA VAL A 62 -12.90 -8.30 -5.42
C VAL A 62 -12.98 -7.80 -6.87
N GLU A 63 -11.95 -8.10 -7.66
CA GLU A 63 -11.86 -7.85 -9.10
C GLU A 63 -11.21 -9.06 -9.76
N ASP A 64 -11.89 -9.69 -10.73
CA ASP A 64 -11.40 -10.87 -11.46
C ASP A 64 -10.89 -12.02 -10.58
N GLY A 65 -11.63 -12.34 -9.50
CA GLY A 65 -11.28 -13.41 -8.56
C GLY A 65 -10.10 -13.09 -7.64
N LYS A 66 -9.65 -11.83 -7.59
CA LYS A 66 -8.56 -11.36 -6.74
C LYS A 66 -9.06 -10.27 -5.81
N CYS A 67 -8.47 -10.17 -4.62
CA CYS A 67 -8.63 -8.97 -3.81
C CYS A 67 -7.74 -7.88 -4.38
N LYS A 68 -8.32 -6.89 -5.04
CA LYS A 68 -7.63 -5.69 -5.48
C LYS A 68 -7.65 -4.68 -4.34
N ILE A 69 -6.46 -4.29 -3.89
CA ILE A 69 -6.26 -3.23 -2.90
C ILE A 69 -5.66 -2.03 -3.64
N THR A 70 -6.33 -0.88 -3.55
CA THR A 70 -5.88 0.38 -4.12
C THR A 70 -5.45 1.31 -3.00
N VAL A 71 -4.16 1.63 -2.96
CA VAL A 71 -3.58 2.62 -2.05
C VAL A 71 -3.45 3.94 -2.81
N LYS A 72 -4.11 4.99 -2.34
CA LYS A 72 -3.96 6.33 -2.91
C LYS A 72 -2.83 7.07 -2.20
N ALA A 73 -1.67 7.10 -2.80
CA ALA A 73 -0.48 7.71 -2.24
C ALA A 73 0.48 8.16 -3.34
N ASP A 74 1.14 9.30 -3.15
CA ASP A 74 2.17 9.73 -4.09
C ASP A 74 3.39 8.80 -4.06
N ARG A 75 4.08 8.72 -5.19
CA ARG A 75 5.32 7.93 -5.30
C ARG A 75 6.55 8.81 -5.07
N HIS A 76 7.17 8.65 -3.90
CA HIS A 76 8.46 9.27 -3.63
C HIS A 76 9.29 8.40 -2.71
N LYS A 77 10.31 7.74 -3.27
CA LYS A 77 11.20 6.87 -2.51
C LYS A 77 11.96 7.62 -1.43
N THR A 78 11.90 7.11 -0.21
CA THR A 78 12.75 7.56 0.89
C THR A 78 13.18 6.38 1.77
N GLU A 79 14.35 6.52 2.38
CA GLU A 79 14.86 5.60 3.41
C GLU A 79 13.93 5.58 4.63
N GLN A 80 13.35 6.74 5.01
CA GLN A 80 12.41 6.86 6.13
C GLN A 80 11.25 5.84 6.06
N VAL A 81 10.61 5.72 4.89
CA VAL A 81 9.47 4.79 4.73
C VAL A 81 9.96 3.34 4.79
N ALA A 82 11.17 3.06 4.33
CA ALA A 82 11.79 1.75 4.44
C ALA A 82 12.12 1.37 5.88
N GLU A 83 12.65 2.32 6.67
CA GLU A 83 12.88 2.15 8.11
C GLU A 83 11.56 1.90 8.84
N TRP A 84 10.52 2.70 8.56
CA TRP A 84 9.19 2.50 9.13
C TRP A 84 8.63 1.11 8.82
N PHE A 85 8.74 0.67 7.57
CA PHE A 85 8.31 -0.67 7.15
C PHE A 85 9.08 -1.76 7.90
N ALA A 86 10.40 -1.64 8.00
CA ALA A 86 11.24 -2.61 8.71
C ALA A 86 10.92 -2.66 10.21
N ASP A 87 10.68 -1.52 10.85
CA ASP A 87 10.30 -1.41 12.26
C ASP A 87 8.95 -2.09 12.53
N HIS A 88 7.97 -1.87 11.65
CA HIS A 88 6.64 -2.49 11.76
C HIS A 88 6.65 -3.99 11.45
N VAL A 89 7.50 -4.45 10.52
CA VAL A 89 7.76 -5.90 10.35
C VAL A 89 8.46 -6.48 11.57
N GLY A 90 9.34 -5.71 12.23
CA GLY A 90 10.01 -6.11 13.47
C GLY A 90 10.73 -7.45 13.35
N THR A 91 10.38 -8.40 14.24
CA THR A 91 10.97 -9.75 14.24
C THR A 91 10.32 -10.71 13.24
N GLY A 92 9.34 -10.25 12.46
CA GLY A 92 8.64 -11.04 11.47
C GLY A 92 9.46 -11.22 10.19
N SER A 93 8.79 -11.22 9.04
CA SER A 93 9.45 -11.38 7.75
C SER A 93 8.71 -10.61 6.67
N ALA A 94 9.40 -10.36 5.56
CA ALA A 94 8.84 -9.71 4.38
C ALA A 94 9.21 -10.49 3.11
N ILE A 95 8.38 -10.33 2.09
CA ILE A 95 8.59 -10.80 0.72
C ILE A 95 8.33 -9.66 -0.25
N ALA A 96 8.94 -9.74 -1.42
CA ALA A 96 8.77 -8.75 -2.48
C ALA A 96 8.39 -9.40 -3.81
N CYS A 97 7.67 -8.63 -4.61
CA CYS A 97 7.50 -8.85 -6.03
C CYS A 97 8.74 -8.35 -6.77
N ASP A 98 9.76 -9.20 -6.82
CA ASP A 98 11.10 -8.90 -7.33
C ASP A 98 11.90 -7.97 -6.38
N SER A 99 13.05 -8.46 -5.93
CA SER A 99 13.97 -7.76 -5.01
C SER A 99 15.35 -8.41 -5.04
N SER A 100 16.40 -7.61 -4.87
CA SER A 100 17.77 -8.08 -4.69
C SER A 100 18.18 -8.28 -3.22
N GLY A 101 17.28 -8.00 -2.27
CA GLY A 101 17.58 -7.97 -0.85
C GLY A 101 16.43 -8.38 0.07
N PRO A 102 16.73 -8.57 1.36
CA PRO A 102 15.78 -9.07 2.36
C PRO A 102 14.71 -8.05 2.78
N MET A 103 15.08 -6.77 2.67
CA MET A 103 14.30 -5.60 3.02
C MET A 103 14.59 -4.52 1.99
N PRO A 104 13.66 -3.57 1.78
CA PRO A 104 13.90 -2.44 0.90
C PRO A 104 14.84 -1.44 1.57
N ASP A 105 15.70 -0.79 0.79
CA ASP A 105 16.48 0.37 1.26
C ASP A 105 15.68 1.67 1.17
N GLU A 106 14.73 1.75 0.23
CA GLU A 106 13.83 2.88 0.05
C GLU A 106 12.43 2.41 -0.38
N LEU A 107 11.39 3.10 0.08
CA LEU A 107 10.01 2.85 -0.30
C LEU A 107 9.28 4.15 -0.64
N ASN A 108 8.29 4.06 -1.52
CA ASN A 108 7.41 5.17 -1.88
C ASN A 108 6.41 5.48 -0.76
N PHE A 109 5.79 4.43 -0.21
CA PHE A 109 4.82 4.46 0.87
C PHE A 109 4.67 3.04 1.46
N ALA A 110 4.14 2.96 2.67
CA ALA A 110 3.76 1.71 3.33
C ALA A 110 2.43 1.88 4.07
N VAL A 111 1.59 0.84 4.07
CA VAL A 111 0.31 0.80 4.79
C VAL A 111 0.20 -0.51 5.56
N GLU A 112 0.03 -0.42 6.87
CA GLU A 112 -0.33 -1.53 7.74
C GLU A 112 -1.85 -1.60 7.89
N GLY A 113 -2.41 -2.81 7.87
CA GLY A 113 -3.82 -3.00 8.09
C GLY A 113 -4.23 -4.42 8.40
N THR A 114 -5.54 -4.57 8.57
CA THR A 114 -6.20 -5.86 8.73
C THR A 114 -6.81 -6.29 7.40
N LEU A 115 -6.33 -7.42 6.88
CA LEU A 115 -6.89 -8.08 5.70
C LEU A 115 -8.01 -9.03 6.14
N VAL A 116 -9.18 -8.90 5.51
CA VAL A 116 -10.28 -9.84 5.64
C VAL A 116 -10.57 -10.47 4.28
N LEU A 117 -10.60 -11.79 4.23
CA LEU A 117 -10.90 -12.58 3.05
C LEU A 117 -12.14 -13.44 3.31
N THR A 118 -13.09 -13.42 2.37
CA THR A 118 -14.30 -14.23 2.43
C THR A 118 -14.30 -15.24 1.28
N GLN A 119 -14.42 -16.53 1.59
CA GLN A 119 -14.52 -17.64 0.65
C GLN A 119 -15.83 -18.39 0.90
N GLY A 120 -16.93 -17.92 0.29
CA GLY A 120 -18.27 -18.41 0.64
C GLY A 120 -18.63 -18.02 2.08
N ASP A 121 -18.89 -19.00 2.95
CA ASP A 121 -19.23 -18.77 4.36
C ASP A 121 -17.99 -18.67 5.28
N LYS A 122 -16.78 -18.93 4.75
CA LYS A 122 -15.52 -18.88 5.50
C LYS A 122 -14.95 -17.47 5.49
N VAL A 123 -14.73 -16.88 6.66
CA VAL A 123 -14.08 -15.58 6.85
C VAL A 123 -12.71 -15.79 7.49
N THR A 124 -11.67 -15.24 6.87
CA THR A 124 -10.29 -15.27 7.34
C THR A 124 -9.83 -13.84 7.62
N THR A 125 -9.30 -13.58 8.82
CA THR A 125 -8.85 -12.25 9.23
C THR A 125 -7.38 -12.29 9.64
N CYS A 126 -6.54 -11.57 8.90
CA CYS A 126 -5.11 -11.44 9.14
C CYS A 126 -4.80 -10.00 9.57
N THR A 127 -4.38 -9.80 10.82
CA THR A 127 -4.01 -8.48 11.35
C THR A 127 -2.56 -8.15 11.05
N ASP A 128 -2.23 -6.86 11.13
CA ASP A 128 -0.85 -6.35 11.05
C ASP A 128 -0.14 -6.80 9.75
N LEU A 129 -0.91 -6.93 8.66
CA LEU A 129 -0.35 -7.14 7.34
C LEU A 129 0.11 -5.78 6.83
N ILE A 130 1.32 -5.72 6.28
CA ILE A 130 1.92 -4.48 5.79
C ILE A 130 2.12 -4.62 4.29
N LEU A 131 1.56 -3.70 3.53
CA LEU A 131 1.73 -3.59 2.08
C LEU A 131 2.54 -2.33 1.80
N ALA A 132 3.59 -2.46 1.01
CA ALA A 132 4.41 -1.31 0.64
C ALA A 132 4.78 -1.33 -0.84
N GLN A 133 5.04 -0.16 -1.40
CA GLN A 133 5.51 -0.04 -2.76
C GLN A 133 6.92 0.52 -2.77
N GLY A 134 7.82 -0.15 -3.47
CA GLY A 134 9.15 0.34 -3.80
C GLY A 134 9.30 0.62 -5.30
N ASN A 135 10.55 0.74 -5.74
CA ASN A 135 10.88 0.83 -7.15
C ASN A 135 12.25 0.23 -7.43
N ILE A 136 12.30 -0.66 -8.42
CA ILE A 136 13.51 -1.28 -8.94
C ILE A 136 14.10 -0.34 -9.99
N THR A 137 15.09 0.47 -9.57
CA THR A 137 15.70 1.50 -10.41
C THR A 137 16.26 0.93 -11.72
N ALA A 138 16.87 -0.26 -11.71
CA ALA A 138 17.48 -0.87 -12.89
C ALA A 138 16.44 -1.30 -13.96
N ALA A 139 15.22 -1.62 -13.54
CA ALA A 139 14.13 -2.04 -14.42
C ALA A 139 13.12 -0.92 -14.70
N PHE A 140 13.29 0.26 -14.07
CA PHE A 140 12.34 1.38 -14.09
C PHE A 140 10.90 0.96 -13.74
N THR A 141 10.75 -0.09 -12.92
CA THR A 141 9.46 -0.66 -12.54
C THR A 141 9.24 -0.54 -11.03
N ASN A 142 7.98 -0.40 -10.63
CA ASN A 142 7.63 -0.47 -9.22
C ASN A 142 7.55 -1.93 -8.79
N ASN A 143 8.02 -2.22 -7.57
CA ASN A 143 7.78 -3.49 -6.91
C ASN A 143 6.89 -3.31 -5.70
N TRP A 144 6.24 -4.40 -5.29
CA TRP A 144 5.43 -4.44 -4.09
C TRP A 144 6.04 -5.35 -3.04
N TRP A 145 5.89 -4.97 -1.79
CA TRP A 145 6.33 -5.69 -0.62
C TRP A 145 5.12 -6.08 0.23
N LEU A 146 5.22 -7.24 0.85
CA LEU A 146 4.28 -7.74 1.83
C LEU A 146 5.07 -8.23 3.04
N GLY A 147 4.74 -7.73 4.22
CA GLY A 147 5.37 -8.12 5.47
C GLY A 147 4.39 -8.10 6.63
N SER A 148 4.82 -8.57 7.79
CA SER A 148 4.05 -8.53 9.02
C SER A 148 4.98 -8.87 10.20
N PRO A 149 4.72 -8.38 11.43
CA PRO A 149 5.36 -8.93 12.63
C PRO A 149 4.93 -10.37 12.93
N ASN A 150 3.80 -10.82 12.37
CA ASN A 150 3.17 -12.11 12.69
C ASN A 150 3.44 -13.21 11.65
N VAL A 151 4.30 -12.95 10.65
CA VAL A 151 4.65 -13.92 9.61
C VAL A 151 6.02 -14.56 9.85
N LYS A 152 6.17 -15.81 9.42
CA LYS A 152 7.44 -16.52 9.38
C LYS A 152 7.81 -16.90 7.95
N SER A 153 9.10 -16.85 7.61
CA SER A 153 9.59 -17.35 6.32
C SER A 153 9.52 -18.88 6.26
N GLY A 154 8.89 -19.41 5.20
CA GLY A 154 8.66 -20.84 4.95
C GLY A 154 9.87 -21.62 4.41
N GLY A 155 11.09 -21.13 4.60
CA GLY A 155 12.32 -21.92 4.36
C GLY A 155 13.21 -21.45 3.20
N VAL A 156 12.84 -20.40 2.46
CA VAL A 156 13.76 -19.71 1.53
C VAL A 156 13.78 -18.23 1.91
N PRO A 157 14.94 -17.67 2.29
CA PRO A 157 15.04 -16.25 2.59
C PRO A 157 14.57 -15.40 1.39
N TYR A 158 13.75 -14.37 1.67
CA TYR A 158 13.46 -13.22 0.79
C TYR A 158 12.58 -13.49 -0.44
N ILE A 159 12.48 -14.75 -0.87
CA ILE A 159 11.68 -15.21 -2.02
C ILE A 159 10.67 -16.29 -1.60
N GLY A 160 10.91 -16.94 -0.45
CA GLY A 160 10.07 -18.02 0.05
C GLY A 160 8.72 -17.53 0.56
N PRO A 161 7.74 -18.43 0.67
CA PRO A 161 6.43 -18.05 1.15
C PRO A 161 6.49 -17.54 2.59
N LEU A 162 5.60 -16.61 2.94
CA LEU A 162 5.34 -16.21 4.32
C LEU A 162 4.16 -16.98 4.87
N LEU A 163 4.22 -17.41 6.12
CA LEU A 163 3.13 -18.10 6.80
C LEU A 163 2.64 -17.24 7.96
N GLN A 164 1.35 -16.94 8.01
CA GLN A 164 0.69 -16.24 9.11
C GLN A 164 -0.44 -17.09 9.70
N ASN A 165 -0.57 -17.08 11.02
CA ASN A 165 -1.78 -17.56 11.68
C ASN A 165 -2.83 -16.45 11.68
N CYS A 166 -3.92 -16.66 10.95
CA CYS A 166 -5.03 -15.73 10.84
C CYS A 166 -6.27 -16.28 11.58
N SER A 167 -7.12 -15.38 12.08
CA SER A 167 -8.38 -15.77 12.70
C SER A 167 -9.34 -16.32 11.64
N SER A 168 -10.12 -17.34 12.00
CA SER A 168 -11.10 -18.01 11.13
C SER A 168 -12.55 -17.82 11.58
N GLY A 169 -12.77 -17.00 12.62
CA GLY A 169 -14.04 -16.93 13.36
C GLY A 169 -14.32 -18.16 14.24
N GLY A 170 -13.51 -19.22 14.16
CA GLY A 170 -13.59 -20.42 15.00
C GLY A 170 -12.51 -20.50 16.08
N ILE A 171 -12.41 -21.67 16.74
CA ILE A 171 -11.45 -21.91 17.84
C ILE A 171 -10.00 -22.04 17.34
N LEU A 172 -9.81 -22.58 16.13
CA LEU A 172 -8.48 -22.79 15.56
C LEU A 172 -8.16 -21.69 14.53
N PRO A 173 -6.95 -21.11 14.56
CA PRO A 173 -6.50 -20.22 13.51
C PRO A 173 -6.37 -20.99 12.20
N GLN A 174 -6.43 -20.26 11.09
CA GLN A 174 -6.07 -20.75 9.76
C GLN A 174 -4.69 -20.26 9.40
N ILE A 175 -3.94 -21.10 8.69
CA ILE A 175 -2.64 -20.71 8.17
C ILE A 175 -2.88 -20.08 6.81
N VAL A 176 -2.40 -18.85 6.64
CA VAL A 176 -2.37 -18.17 5.34
C VAL A 176 -0.94 -18.12 4.86
N THR A 177 -0.72 -18.69 3.68
CA THR A 177 0.56 -18.73 3.00
C THR A 177 0.58 -17.68 1.89
N TYR A 178 1.44 -16.68 1.99
CA TYR A 178 1.65 -15.62 1.00
C TYR A 178 2.86 -15.94 0.14
N SER A 179 2.76 -15.79 -1.18
CA SER A 179 3.89 -15.99 -2.09
C SER A 179 3.83 -15.06 -3.30
N PRO A 180 4.95 -14.52 -3.78
CA PRO A 180 4.98 -13.78 -5.03
C PRO A 180 5.10 -14.78 -6.20
N PRO A 181 4.14 -14.86 -7.13
CA PRO A 181 4.30 -15.65 -8.34
C PRO A 181 5.41 -15.05 -9.22
N GLN A 182 6.19 -15.88 -9.91
CA GLN A 182 7.31 -15.40 -10.73
C GLN A 182 6.95 -15.46 -12.22
N PRO A 183 7.14 -14.37 -13.00
CA PRO A 183 7.58 -13.03 -12.59
C PRO A 183 6.49 -12.25 -11.82
N CYS A 184 6.89 -11.43 -10.84
CA CYS A 184 5.96 -10.58 -10.09
C CYS A 184 6.20 -9.08 -10.31
N VAL A 185 5.13 -8.28 -10.23
CA VAL A 185 5.20 -6.82 -10.14
C VAL A 185 4.38 -6.33 -8.93
N ASN A 186 3.11 -6.70 -8.88
CA ASN A 186 2.14 -6.19 -7.90
C ASN A 186 1.08 -7.22 -7.49
N ASN A 187 1.42 -8.51 -7.48
CA ASN A 187 0.44 -9.55 -7.21
C ASN A 187 1.02 -10.65 -6.31
N PHE A 188 0.25 -11.08 -5.32
CA PHE A 188 0.63 -12.15 -4.42
C PHE A 188 -0.41 -13.26 -4.47
N SER A 189 0.03 -14.51 -4.41
CA SER A 189 -0.83 -15.67 -4.24
C SER A 189 -0.96 -16.00 -2.76
N LEU A 190 -2.20 -16.17 -2.31
CA LEU A 190 -2.56 -16.50 -0.94
C LEU A 190 -3.28 -17.85 -0.93
N VAL A 191 -2.75 -18.78 -0.13
CA VAL A 191 -3.39 -20.07 0.14
C VAL A 191 -3.86 -20.07 1.59
N VAL A 192 -5.16 -20.27 1.79
CA VAL A 192 -5.77 -20.38 3.13
C VAL A 192 -6.00 -21.86 3.42
N GLU A 193 -5.30 -22.40 4.41
CA GLU A 193 -5.38 -23.80 4.85
C GLU A 193 -6.46 -24.01 5.91
#